data_AF-A0A1E1WKW9-F1
#
_entry.id   AF-A0A1E1WKW9-F1
#
_cell.length_a   1.000
_cell.length_b   1.000
_cell.length_c   1.000
_cell.angle_alpha   90.00
_cell.angle_beta   90.00
_cell.angle_gamma   90.00
#
_symmetry.space_group_name_H-M   'P 1'
#
loop_
_entity.id
_entity.type
_entity.pdbx_description
1 polymer ?
#
loop_
_entity_poly.entity_id
_entity_poly.type
_entity_poly.pdbx_seq_one_letter_code
_entity_poly.pdbx_strand_id
1 'polypeptide(L)'
;LRLTGGRPILFRLHKNVWSSLSRLERFIFAEWKFHNPNTIELARKLNQTDRELFNIDISTLHWEEYFTKLLLGVRRYLNREEEKTLPAARSKDSMLLVFHIIWQILVIAL
;
A
#
# COMPACT_ATOMS: atom_id res chain seq x y z
N LEU A 1 19.76 19.45 -7.63
CA LEU A 1 19.79 19.34 -6.15
C LEU A 1 21.18 19.58 -5.58
N ARG A 2 22.21 18.75 -5.86
CA ARG A 2 23.61 19.14 -5.54
C ARG A 2 24.08 20.36 -6.33
N LEU A 3 23.66 20.47 -7.60
CA LEU A 3 23.91 21.63 -8.47
C LEU A 3 23.14 22.90 -8.06
N THR A 4 22.13 22.79 -7.19
CA THR A 4 21.26 23.91 -6.78
C THR A 4 21.32 24.16 -5.26
N GLY A 5 22.31 23.58 -4.56
CA GLY A 5 22.51 23.75 -3.11
C GLY A 5 21.47 23.08 -2.19
N GLY A 6 20.40 22.52 -2.74
CA GLY A 6 19.32 21.89 -1.96
C GLY A 6 19.67 20.49 -1.43
N ARG A 7 19.24 20.18 -0.20
CA ARG A 7 19.38 18.83 0.37
C ARG A 7 18.63 17.81 -0.51
N PRO A 8 19.27 16.72 -0.97
CA PRO A 8 18.64 15.75 -1.87
C PRO A 8 17.74 14.77 -1.09
N ILE A 9 16.66 15.29 -0.47
CA ILE A 9 15.77 14.53 0.40
C ILE A 9 15.10 13.38 -0.36
N LEU A 10 14.59 13.66 -1.56
CA LEU A 10 13.89 12.66 -2.39
C LEU A 10 14.82 11.51 -2.80
N PHE A 11 16.05 11.81 -3.21
CA PHE A 11 17.03 10.77 -3.57
C PHE A 11 17.37 9.87 -2.38
N ARG A 12 17.57 10.45 -1.20
CA ARG A 12 17.83 9.68 0.03
C ARG A 12 16.62 8.82 0.41
N LEU A 13 15.41 9.35 0.28
CA LEU A 13 14.18 8.60 0.53
C LEU A 13 14.08 7.40 -0.41
N HIS A 14 14.23 7.61 -1.72
CA HIS A 14 14.21 6.53 -2.71
C HIS A 14 15.29 5.47 -2.42
N LYS A 15 16.51 5.86 -2.08
CA LYS A 15 17.57 4.92 -1.73
C LYS A 15 17.21 4.06 -0.51
N ASN A 16 16.62 4.67 0.52
CA ASN A 16 16.20 3.95 1.72
C ASN A 16 15.04 3.00 1.42
N VAL A 17 14.02 3.48 0.71
CA VAL A 17 12.86 2.66 0.29
C VAL A 17 13.34 1.48 -0.55
N TRP A 18 14.20 1.72 -1.53
CA TRP A 18 14.77 0.67 -2.39
C TRP A 18 15.56 -0.36 -1.60
N SER A 19 16.41 0.08 -0.66
CA SER A 19 17.17 -0.83 0.20
C SER A 19 16.27 -1.67 1.12
N SER A 20 15.11 -1.17 1.52
CA SER A 20 14.15 -1.94 2.30
C SER A 20 13.41 -2.93 1.42
N LEU A 21 12.93 -2.49 0.25
CA LEU A 21 12.27 -3.35 -0.72
C LEU A 21 13.17 -4.51 -1.16
N SER A 22 14.45 -4.26 -1.45
CA SER A 22 15.39 -5.31 -1.85
C SER A 22 15.59 -6.39 -0.78
N ARG A 23 15.38 -6.06 0.50
CA ARG A 23 15.46 -7.03 1.62
C ARG A 23 14.14 -7.77 1.84
N LEU A 24 13.03 -7.09 1.57
CA LEU A 24 11.68 -7.59 1.85
C LEU A 24 10.98 -8.18 0.61
N GLU A 25 11.60 -8.10 -0.56
CA GLU A 25 11.02 -8.45 -1.86
C GLU A 25 10.35 -9.84 -1.82
N ARG A 26 11.07 -10.83 -1.29
CA ARG A 26 10.58 -12.21 -1.18
C ARG A 26 9.36 -12.34 -0.25
N PHE A 27 9.20 -11.47 0.73
CA PHE A 27 8.08 -11.52 1.66
C PHE A 27 6.87 -10.76 1.12
N ILE A 28 7.09 -9.62 0.47
CA ILE A 28 6.02 -8.73 -0.03
C ILE A 28 5.41 -9.25 -1.34
N PHE A 29 6.24 -9.73 -2.27
CA PHE A 29 5.80 -10.05 -3.64
C PHE A 29 5.65 -11.54 -3.91
N ALA A 30 5.95 -12.40 -2.94
CA ALA A 30 5.68 -13.83 -3.08
C ALA A 30 4.24 -14.16 -2.67
N GLU A 31 3.60 -15.04 -3.43
CA GLU A 31 2.38 -15.69 -3.00
C GLU A 31 2.73 -16.77 -1.95
N TRP A 32 2.12 -16.65 -0.77
CA TRP A 32 2.29 -17.61 0.31
C TRP A 32 1.04 -18.47 0.43
N LYS A 33 1.19 -19.78 0.21
CA LYS A 33 0.14 -20.76 0.43
C LYS A 33 0.37 -21.43 1.78
N PHE A 34 -0.51 -21.16 2.73
CA PHE A 34 -0.47 -21.77 4.05
C PHE A 34 -1.36 -23.01 4.07
N HIS A 35 -0.82 -24.14 4.51
CA HIS A 35 -1.60 -25.36 4.70
C HIS A 35 -2.40 -25.26 6.01
N ASN A 36 -3.72 -25.08 5.91
CA ASN A 36 -4.60 -24.81 7.06
C ASN A 36 -5.94 -25.58 7.04
N PRO A 37 -5.99 -26.89 6.72
CA PRO A 37 -7.25 -27.64 6.61
C PRO A 37 -8.06 -27.65 7.92
N ASN A 38 -7.38 -27.76 9.06
CA ASN A 38 -8.03 -27.80 10.37
C ASN A 38 -8.76 -26.48 10.69
N THR A 39 -8.19 -25.34 10.31
CA THR A 39 -8.82 -24.02 10.50
C THR A 39 -10.07 -23.88 9.65
N ILE A 40 -10.00 -24.33 8.39
CA ILE A 40 -11.14 -24.31 7.46
C ILE A 40 -12.26 -25.23 7.96
N GLU A 41 -11.91 -26.41 8.48
CA GLU A 41 -12.89 -27.33 9.07
C GLU A 41 -13.51 -26.76 10.35
N LEU A 42 -12.71 -26.14 11.22
CA LEU A 42 -13.20 -25.48 12.42
C LEU A 42 -14.23 -24.39 12.08
N ALA A 43 -13.90 -23.48 11.15
CA ALA A 43 -14.81 -22.44 10.69
C ALA A 43 -16.16 -23.02 10.20
N ARG A 44 -16.11 -24.17 9.50
CA ARG A 44 -17.30 -24.89 9.05
C ARG A 44 -18.10 -25.56 10.18
N LYS A 45 -17.47 -25.93 11.31
CA LYS A 45 -18.16 -26.58 12.43
C LYS A 45 -18.74 -25.63 13.46
N LEU A 46 -18.27 -24.38 13.50
CA LEU A 46 -18.82 -23.37 14.41
C LEU A 46 -20.33 -23.15 14.17
N ASN A 47 -21.07 -22.99 15.27
CA ASN A 47 -22.47 -22.57 15.20
C ASN A 47 -22.57 -21.10 14.76
N GLN A 48 -23.78 -20.63 14.46
CA GLN A 48 -23.98 -19.28 13.93
C GLN A 48 -23.47 -18.19 14.88
N THR A 49 -23.75 -18.30 16.17
CA THR A 49 -23.35 -17.32 17.19
C THR A 49 -21.84 -17.21 17.29
N ASP A 50 -21.14 -18.34 17.34
CA ASP A 50 -19.67 -18.36 17.46
C ASP A 50 -19.00 -17.90 16.17
N ARG A 51 -19.58 -18.18 14.99
CA ARG A 51 -19.06 -17.66 13.71
C ARG A 51 -19.11 -16.14 13.64
N GLU A 52 -20.18 -15.54 14.15
CA GLU A 52 -20.34 -14.08 14.16
C GLU A 52 -19.39 -13.42 15.16
N LEU A 53 -19.23 -14.01 16.35
CA LEU A 53 -18.32 -13.50 17.38
C LEU A 53 -16.84 -13.69 17.01
N PHE A 54 -16.52 -14.82 16.37
CA PHE A 54 -15.15 -15.22 16.03
C PHE A 54 -15.05 -15.50 14.54
N ASN A 55 -15.04 -14.44 13.73
CA ASN A 55 -14.86 -14.60 12.30
C ASN A 55 -13.42 -14.99 11.95
N ILE A 56 -13.21 -16.30 11.73
CA ILE A 56 -11.93 -16.90 11.36
C ILE A 56 -11.80 -17.03 9.83
N ASP A 57 -12.91 -16.98 9.08
CA ASP A 57 -12.90 -17.12 7.64
C ASP A 57 -12.61 -15.78 6.95
N ILE A 58 -11.35 -15.58 6.57
CA ILE A 58 -10.92 -14.34 5.90
C ILE A 58 -11.56 -14.14 4.52
N SER A 59 -12.14 -15.20 3.92
CA SER A 59 -12.76 -15.09 2.61
C SER A 59 -14.03 -14.24 2.63
N THR A 60 -14.65 -14.07 3.80
CA THR A 60 -15.86 -13.24 3.97
C THR A 60 -15.56 -11.75 4.02
N LEU A 61 -14.28 -11.33 4.03
CA LEU A 61 -13.93 -9.90 4.07
C LEU A 61 -14.25 -9.22 2.74
N HIS A 62 -14.87 -8.04 2.82
CA HIS A 62 -14.94 -7.10 1.71
C HIS A 62 -13.57 -6.43 1.53
N TRP A 63 -12.68 -7.07 0.76
CA TRP A 63 -11.28 -6.65 0.61
C TRP A 63 -11.11 -5.20 0.15
N GLU A 64 -11.95 -4.72 -0.77
CA GLU A 64 -11.90 -3.33 -1.25
C GLU A 64 -12.13 -2.31 -0.12
N GLU A 65 -13.16 -2.53 0.70
CA GLU A 65 -13.46 -1.68 1.84
C GLU A 65 -12.38 -1.77 2.91
N TYR A 66 -11.88 -2.98 3.18
CA TYR A 66 -10.79 -3.22 4.11
C TYR A 66 -9.55 -2.39 3.74
N PHE A 67 -9.08 -2.51 2.49
CA PHE A 67 -7.91 -1.78 2.03
C PHE A 67 -8.16 -0.27 2.00
N THR A 68 -9.36 0.17 1.63
CA THR A 68 -9.74 1.59 1.66
C THR A 68 -9.62 2.15 3.08
N LYS A 69 -10.20 1.47 4.08
CA LYS A 69 -10.10 1.88 5.49
C LYS A 69 -8.66 1.83 6.00
N LEU A 70 -7.90 0.80 5.63
CA LEU A 70 -6.48 0.67 5.97
C LEU A 70 -5.68 1.86 5.45
N LEU A 71 -5.82 2.20 4.17
CA LEU A 71 -5.12 3.32 3.52
C LEU A 71 -5.48 4.67 4.16
N LEU A 72 -6.76 4.90 4.47
CA LEU A 72 -7.20 6.09 5.20
C LEU A 72 -6.61 6.15 6.61
N GLY A 73 -6.55 5.02 7.31
CA GLY A 73 -5.91 4.90 8.62
C GLY A 73 -4.42 5.21 8.57
N VAL A 74 -3.67 4.67 7.60
CA VAL A 74 -2.26 4.98 7.37
C VAL A 74 -2.04 6.47 7.18
N ARG A 75 -2.85 7.10 6.32
CA ARG A 75 -2.80 8.56 6.06
C ARG A 75 -3.03 9.36 7.35
N ARG A 76 -4.06 9.02 8.12
CA ARG A 76 -4.44 9.74 9.33
C ARG A 76 -3.47 9.55 10.49
N TYR A 77 -3.05 8.32 10.76
CA TYR A 77 -2.34 7.97 12.00
C TYR A 77 -0.82 7.87 11.82
N LEU A 78 -0.34 7.32 10.71
CA LEU A 78 1.11 7.17 10.46
C LEU A 78 1.68 8.44 9.83
N ASN A 79 1.01 8.97 8.81
CA ASN A 79 1.48 10.16 8.10
C ASN A 79 1.00 11.47 8.73
N ARG A 80 0.02 11.40 9.65
CA ARG A 80 -0.58 12.56 10.33
C ARG A 80 -1.15 13.58 9.34
N GLU A 81 -1.75 13.10 8.25
CA GLU A 81 -2.38 13.93 7.23
C GLU A 81 -3.90 14.03 7.48
N GLU A 82 -4.46 15.24 7.40
CA GLU A 82 -5.89 15.46 7.51
C GLU A 82 -6.65 15.06 6.23
N GLU A 83 -7.88 14.58 6.35
CA GLU A 83 -8.70 14.14 5.21
C GLU A 83 -8.96 15.25 4.18
N LYS A 84 -9.08 16.51 4.64
CA LYS A 84 -9.24 17.70 3.78
C LYS A 84 -8.11 17.91 2.77
N THR A 85 -6.95 17.30 3.00
CA THR A 85 -5.78 17.42 2.11
C THR A 85 -5.82 16.44 0.93
N LEU A 86 -6.74 15.47 0.95
CA LEU A 86 -6.81 14.43 -0.07
C LEU A 86 -7.06 14.96 -1.50
N PRO A 87 -7.95 15.95 -1.75
CA PRO A 87 -8.14 16.49 -3.09
C PRO A 87 -6.89 17.18 -3.63
N ALA A 88 -6.17 17.93 -2.78
CA ALA A 88 -4.91 18.56 -3.15
C ALA A 88 -3.81 17.53 -3.46
N ALA A 89 -3.74 16.45 -2.67
CA ALA A 89 -2.82 15.35 -2.92
C ALA A 89 -3.09 14.67 -4.28
N ARG A 90 -4.37 14.41 -4.61
CA ARG A 90 -4.77 13.84 -5.91
C ARG A 90 -4.44 14.76 -7.08
N SER A 91 -4.70 16.06 -6.95
CA SER A 91 -4.34 17.04 -7.98
C SER A 91 -2.83 17.07 -8.25
N LYS A 92 -2.03 17.07 -7.17
CA LYS A 92 -0.57 17.02 -7.29
C LYS A 92 -0.09 15.71 -7.93
N ASP A 93 -0.69 14.58 -7.57
CA ASP A 93 -0.36 13.27 -8.14
C ASP A 93 -0.62 13.23 -9.65
N SER A 94 -1.79 13.69 -10.10
CA SER A 94 -2.11 13.82 -11.52
C SER A 94 -1.12 14.73 -12.27
N MET A 95 -0.74 15.87 -11.69
CA MET A 95 0.25 16.76 -12.27
C MET A 95 1.62 16.10 -12.42
N LEU A 96 2.07 15.38 -11.39
CA LEU A 96 3.34 14.65 -11.41
C LEU A 96 3.33 13.50 -12.42
N LEU A 97 2.20 12.80 -12.57
CA LEU A 97 2.03 11.75 -13.57
C LEU A 97 2.15 12.31 -14.99
N VAL A 98 1.48 13.43 -15.29
CA VAL A 98 1.59 14.10 -16.59
C VAL A 98 3.04 14.49 -16.87
N PHE A 99 3.71 15.10 -15.89
CA PHE A 99 5.13 15.45 -16.01
C PHE A 99 6.01 14.22 -16.28
N HIS A 100 5.76 13.11 -15.57
CA HIS A 100 6.50 11.86 -15.75
C HIS A 100 6.35 11.29 -17.16
N ILE A 101 5.12 11.26 -17.68
CA ILE A 101 4.83 10.77 -19.03
C ILE A 101 5.52 11.64 -20.09
N ILE A 102 5.41 12.97 -19.97
CA ILE A 102 6.10 13.90 -20.89
C ILE A 102 7.61 13.66 -20.87
N TRP A 103 8.19 13.53 -19.68
CA TRP A 103 9.62 13.25 -19.53
C TRP A 103 10.03 11.93 -20.20
N GLN A 104 9.25 10.86 -20.03
CA GLN A 104 9.53 9.57 -20.66
C GLN A 104 9.48 9.67 -22.19
N ILE A 105 8.49 10.36 -22.74
CA ILE A 105 8.38 10.58 -24.20
C ILE A 105 9.61 11.33 -24.72
N LEU A 106 10.02 12.40 -24.03
CA LEU A 106 11.20 13.18 -24.42
C LEU A 106 12.49 12.36 -24.41
N VAL A 107 12.66 11.47 -23.42
CA VAL A 107 13.84 10.60 -23.33
C VAL A 107 13.85 9.52 -24.41
N ILE A 108 12.68 8.98 -24.79
CA ILE A 108 12.56 7.95 -25.84
C ILE A 108 12.71 8.55 -27.24
N ALA A 109 12.27 9.79 -27.44
CA ALA A 109 12.35 10.50 -28.71
C ALA A 109 13.75 11.06 -29.02
N LEU A 110 14.65 11.09 -28.03
CA LEU A 110 16.05 11.48 -28.15
C LEU A 110 16.93 10.25 -28.47
#